data_AF-A0A9E5TL28-F1
#
_entry.id   AF-A0A9E5TL28-F1
#
_cell.length_a   1.000
_cell.length_b   1.000
_cell.length_c   1.000
_cell.angle_alpha   90.00
_cell.angle_beta   90.00
_cell.angle_gamma   90.00
#
_symmetry.space_group_name_H-M   'P 1'
#
loop_
_entity.id
_entity.type
_entity.pdbx_description
1 polymer ?
#
loop_
_entity_poly.entity_id
_entity_poly.type
_entity_poly.pdbx_seq_one_letter_code
_entity_poly.pdbx_strand_id
1 'polypeptide(L)'
;MEKESASLDALSKLVLARRQELTAGVTEALARQRHAEAMEQEKATCPQCGRSVRSLALVPRTVETMVGELTLERPYFYCRRCKQGFCPLDEALELSEHKKQWDIQEAGARLAAEVPFEEAQELFSQLTGMSLSNRTAHQVVGEVGQDLGILEVSPTAEEISQRIAEVAEGKKQPPIMVLALDGAHVPTRPEEAKGVGKGKKRQRSRRSRWHGEWKEAKGFRFYLVDEGRIVQVLSWHQIGKDEQIGEALRQVKEAGLIPEEKVRLCVVGDGAKWIWNLARELFPTAAEILDYYHLSERLHKVALAQFSDDPLKQRQWVEATKARLFFGYLDWVLVDLEQLESADEETGEEVRKLWGYLKENQGRVKYGSLRRKGYPLGSGGIESANKFISH
;
A
#
# COMPACT_ATOMS: atom_id res chain seq x y z
N MET A 1 31.29 10.97 49.89
CA MET A 1 31.13 10.24 48.60
C MET A 1 29.93 9.34 48.75
N GLU A 2 28.75 9.90 48.49
CA GLU A 2 27.50 9.14 48.50
C GLU A 2 27.52 8.16 47.34
N LYS A 3 27.39 6.86 47.64
CA LYS A 3 27.03 5.85 46.67
C LYS A 3 25.60 6.15 46.25
N GLU A 4 25.41 6.83 45.12
CA GLU A 4 24.13 6.78 44.42
C GLU A 4 23.81 5.31 44.19
N SER A 5 22.82 4.80 44.91
CA SER A 5 22.23 3.51 44.62
C SER A 5 21.54 3.65 43.26
N ALA A 6 22.25 3.27 42.19
CA ALA A 6 21.69 3.30 40.85
C ALA A 6 20.40 2.50 40.85
N SER A 7 19.27 3.18 40.66
CA SER A 7 17.96 2.55 40.54
C SER A 7 18.01 1.50 39.43
N LEU A 8 17.10 0.52 39.46
CA LEU A 8 17.00 -0.47 38.38
C LEU A 8 16.82 0.22 37.01
N ASP A 9 16.12 1.36 36.96
CA ASP A 9 16.00 2.19 35.76
C ASP A 9 17.35 2.79 35.31
N ALA A 10 18.15 3.34 36.24
CA ALA A 10 19.47 3.87 35.92
C ALA A 10 20.43 2.76 35.43
N LEU A 11 20.41 1.60 36.08
CA LEU A 11 21.18 0.43 35.65
C LEU A 11 20.71 -0.07 34.27
N SER A 12 19.40 -0.14 34.04
CA SER A 12 18.82 -0.55 32.76
C SER A 12 19.21 0.41 31.63
N LYS A 13 19.16 1.73 31.88
CA LYS A 13 19.61 2.75 30.92
C LYS A 13 21.10 2.64 30.60
N LEU A 14 21.94 2.38 31.60
CA LEU A 14 23.38 2.16 31.38
C LEU A 14 23.64 0.91 30.53
N VAL A 15 22.94 -0.19 30.80
CA VAL A 15 23.04 -1.42 29.99
C VAL A 15 22.54 -1.16 28.57
N LEU A 16 21.40 -0.48 28.40
CA LEU A 16 20.86 -0.12 27.09
C LEU A 16 21.82 0.78 26.29
N ALA A 17 22.50 1.72 26.95
CA ALA A 17 23.47 2.61 26.30
C ALA A 17 24.72 1.86 25.81
N ARG A 18 25.09 0.74 26.44
CA ARG A 18 26.25 -0.09 26.08
C ARG A 18 25.90 -1.37 25.33
N ARG A 19 24.60 -1.64 25.11
CA ARG A 19 24.13 -2.90 24.53
C ARG A 19 24.80 -3.21 23.20
N GLN A 20 24.88 -2.20 22.32
CA GLN A 20 25.41 -2.35 20.97
C GLN A 20 26.88 -2.71 20.96
N GLU A 21 27.70 -2.15 21.87
CA GLU A 21 29.12 -2.51 21.97
C GLU A 21 29.28 -3.98 22.39
N LEU A 22 28.48 -4.43 23.36
CA LEU A 22 28.51 -5.82 23.85
C LEU A 22 28.02 -6.81 22.78
N THR A 23 26.87 -6.54 22.17
CA THR A 23 26.25 -7.46 21.20
C THR A 23 26.98 -7.47 19.86
N ALA A 24 27.64 -6.37 19.47
CA ALA A 24 28.52 -6.35 18.30
C ALA A 24 29.72 -7.28 18.50
N GLY A 25 30.36 -7.26 19.67
CA GLY A 25 31.49 -8.14 19.98
C GLY A 25 31.11 -9.62 19.95
N VAL A 26 29.93 -9.98 20.45
CA VAL A 26 29.39 -11.35 20.35
C VAL A 26 29.17 -11.75 18.89
N THR A 27 28.57 -10.84 18.10
CA THR A 27 28.29 -11.09 16.68
C THR A 27 29.56 -11.27 15.87
N GLU A 28 30.58 -10.44 16.12
CA GLU A 28 31.89 -10.55 15.48
C GLU A 28 32.57 -11.88 15.83
N ALA A 29 32.52 -12.30 17.10
CA ALA A 29 33.07 -13.59 17.52
C ALA A 29 32.36 -14.78 16.85
N LEU A 30 31.03 -14.73 16.74
CA LEU A 30 30.25 -15.76 16.04
C LEU A 30 30.55 -15.80 14.53
N ALA A 31 30.66 -14.64 13.89
CA ALA A 31 31.02 -14.55 12.48
C ALA A 31 32.41 -15.15 12.22
N ARG A 32 33.39 -14.83 13.08
CA ARG A 32 34.74 -15.42 13.02
C ARG A 32 34.72 -16.93 13.22
N GLN A 33 33.98 -17.41 14.21
CA GLN A 33 33.90 -18.84 14.50
C GLN A 33 33.26 -19.63 13.35
N ARG A 34 32.18 -19.11 12.76
CA ARG A 34 31.38 -19.83 11.76
C ARG A 34 31.92 -19.68 10.33
N HIS A 35 32.64 -18.60 10.05
CA HIS A 35 33.18 -18.29 8.73
C HIS A 35 34.71 -18.18 8.72
N ALA A 36 35.40 -18.84 9.66
CA ALA A 36 36.86 -18.83 9.77
C ALA A 36 37.56 -19.20 8.45
N GLU A 37 37.11 -20.27 7.79
CA GLU A 37 37.67 -20.72 6.51
C GLU A 37 37.56 -19.66 5.41
N ALA A 38 36.44 -18.93 5.36
CA ALA A 38 36.22 -17.86 4.39
C ALA A 38 37.02 -16.60 4.74
N MET A 39 37.25 -16.32 6.03
CA MET A 39 38.09 -15.22 6.50
C MET A 39 39.58 -15.46 6.27
N GLU A 40 40.03 -16.71 6.28
CA GLU A 40 41.43 -17.11 6.04
C GLU A 40 41.67 -17.58 4.60
N GLN A 41 40.68 -17.40 3.71
CA GLN A 41 40.73 -17.91 2.36
C GLN A 41 41.88 -17.28 1.54
N GLU A 42 42.84 -18.11 1.11
CA GLU A 42 43.96 -17.66 0.27
C GLU A 42 43.65 -17.70 -1.23
N LYS A 43 42.72 -18.55 -1.66
CA LYS A 43 42.36 -18.77 -3.07
C LYS A 43 40.85 -18.76 -3.27
N ALA A 44 40.38 -18.03 -4.27
CA ALA A 44 38.98 -18.00 -4.66
C ALA A 44 38.84 -18.11 -6.19
N THR A 45 37.67 -18.55 -6.66
CA THR A 45 37.35 -18.60 -8.08
C THR A 45 36.72 -17.28 -8.53
N CYS A 46 37.20 -16.72 -9.63
CA CYS A 46 36.61 -15.52 -10.22
C CYS A 46 35.17 -15.81 -10.69
N PRO A 47 34.16 -15.04 -10.22
CA PRO A 47 32.76 -15.30 -10.54
C PRO A 47 32.43 -15.17 -12.03
N GLN A 48 33.20 -14.39 -12.79
CA GLN A 48 32.97 -14.22 -14.24
C GLN A 48 33.66 -15.24 -15.14
N CYS A 49 34.86 -15.70 -14.80
CA CYS A 49 35.66 -16.54 -15.72
C CYS A 49 36.12 -17.86 -15.12
N GLY A 50 35.73 -18.18 -13.88
CA GLY A 50 36.04 -19.43 -13.18
C GLY A 50 37.51 -19.62 -12.79
N ARG A 51 38.42 -18.70 -13.16
CA ARG A 51 39.85 -18.83 -12.84
C ARG A 51 40.10 -18.70 -11.34
N SER A 52 40.95 -19.58 -10.81
CA SER A 52 41.47 -19.45 -9.46
C SER A 52 42.41 -18.24 -9.36
N VAL A 53 42.14 -17.36 -8.40
CA VAL A 53 42.93 -16.18 -8.05
C VAL A 53 43.33 -16.25 -6.59
N ARG A 54 44.48 -15.64 -6.24
CA ARG A 54 44.94 -15.54 -4.86
C ARG A 54 44.45 -14.24 -4.21
N SER A 55 44.28 -14.27 -2.90
CA SER A 55 44.01 -13.08 -2.10
C SER A 55 45.16 -12.08 -2.25
N LEU A 56 44.82 -10.81 -2.39
CA LEU A 56 45.79 -9.72 -2.50
C LEU A 56 46.07 -9.06 -1.15
N ALA A 57 45.04 -8.90 -0.33
CA ALA A 57 45.10 -8.22 0.96
C ALA A 57 43.88 -8.58 1.80
N LEU A 58 44.00 -8.42 3.12
CA LEU A 58 42.85 -8.28 4.00
C LEU A 58 42.39 -6.82 3.95
N VAL A 59 41.11 -6.59 3.67
CA VAL A 59 40.51 -5.25 3.65
C VAL A 59 39.43 -5.17 4.73
N PRO A 60 39.39 -4.12 5.56
CA PRO A 60 38.34 -3.97 6.55
C PRO A 60 37.03 -3.53 5.88
N ARG A 61 35.90 -3.98 6.42
CA ARG A 61 34.56 -3.48 6.09
C ARG A 61 33.75 -3.34 7.37
N THR A 62 33.38 -2.11 7.70
CA THR A 62 32.49 -1.81 8.81
C THR A 62 31.04 -1.91 8.37
N VAL A 63 30.23 -2.64 9.12
CA VAL A 63 28.80 -2.80 8.90
C VAL A 63 28.02 -2.51 10.18
N GLU A 64 26.82 -1.97 10.03
CA GLU A 64 25.88 -1.66 11.11
C GLU A 64 24.73 -2.68 11.06
N THR A 65 24.48 -3.36 12.18
CA THR A 65 23.37 -4.29 12.40
C THR A 65 22.52 -3.81 13.59
N MET A 66 21.32 -4.34 13.78
CA MET A 66 20.46 -4.05 14.93
C MET A 66 21.12 -4.36 16.28
N VAL A 67 22.14 -5.23 16.26
CA VAL A 67 22.94 -5.62 17.44
C VAL A 67 24.26 -4.84 17.54
N GLY A 68 24.47 -3.83 16.71
CA GLY A 68 25.61 -2.90 16.79
C GLY A 68 26.48 -2.86 15.54
N GLU A 69 27.52 -2.02 15.61
CA GLU A 69 28.49 -1.84 14.54
C GLU A 69 29.66 -2.83 14.71
N LEU A 70 29.98 -3.57 13.66
CA LEU A 70 31.11 -4.50 13.64
C LEU A 70 32.02 -4.24 12.43
N THR A 71 33.31 -4.52 12.59
CA THR A 71 34.29 -4.39 11.51
C THR A 71 34.83 -5.78 11.14
N LEU A 72 34.60 -6.18 9.90
CA LEU A 72 35.04 -7.46 9.36
C LEU A 72 36.35 -7.26 8.59
N GLU A 73 37.38 -8.04 8.91
CA GLU A 73 38.55 -8.18 8.06
C GLU A 73 38.30 -9.28 7.04
N ARG A 74 38.34 -8.95 5.75
CA ARG A 74 37.93 -9.86 4.67
C ARG A 74 39.01 -9.98 3.60
N PRO A 75 39.30 -11.20 3.10
CA PRO A 75 40.20 -11.39 1.97
C PRO A 75 39.65 -10.75 0.68
N TYR A 76 40.44 -9.88 0.08
CA TYR A 76 40.14 -9.23 -1.19
C TYR A 76 40.84 -9.94 -2.34
N PHE A 77 40.05 -10.31 -3.35
CA PHE A 77 40.53 -10.96 -4.57
C PHE A 77 40.35 -10.04 -5.77
N TYR A 78 41.28 -10.10 -6.72
CA TYR A 78 41.18 -9.33 -7.96
C TYR A 78 41.57 -10.18 -9.17
N CYS A 79 40.66 -10.30 -10.12
CA CYS A 79 40.93 -10.99 -11.37
C CYS A 79 41.48 -10.02 -12.42
N ARG A 80 42.76 -10.11 -12.75
CA ARG A 80 43.40 -9.25 -13.77
C ARG A 80 42.81 -9.39 -15.19
N ARG A 81 42.19 -10.53 -15.51
CA ARG A 81 41.57 -10.79 -16.82
C ARG A 81 40.23 -10.05 -16.95
N CYS A 82 39.35 -10.20 -15.96
CA CYS A 82 38.03 -9.56 -15.93
C CYS A 82 38.07 -8.14 -15.37
N LYS A 83 39.20 -7.73 -14.77
CA LYS A 83 39.41 -6.45 -14.08
C LYS A 83 38.39 -6.20 -12.95
N GLN A 84 37.97 -7.24 -12.25
CA GLN A 84 36.97 -7.19 -11.19
C GLN A 84 37.56 -7.60 -9.84
N GLY A 85 37.24 -6.83 -8.80
CA GLY A 85 37.51 -7.16 -7.40
C GLY A 85 36.29 -7.80 -6.74
N PHE A 86 36.51 -8.74 -5.83
CA PHE A 86 35.43 -9.39 -5.08
C PHE A 86 35.94 -9.94 -3.74
N CYS A 87 35.02 -10.11 -2.80
CA CYS A 87 35.27 -10.65 -1.46
C CYS A 87 34.25 -11.76 -1.20
N PRO A 88 34.61 -13.06 -1.34
CA PRO A 88 33.69 -14.18 -1.11
C PRO A 88 33.04 -14.18 0.27
N LEU A 89 33.72 -13.63 1.28
CA LEU A 89 33.16 -13.50 2.62
C LEU A 89 31.86 -12.67 2.65
N ASP A 90 31.74 -11.66 1.78
CA ASP A 90 30.54 -10.82 1.72
C ASP A 90 29.31 -11.66 1.32
N GLU A 91 29.48 -12.57 0.35
CA GLU A 91 28.42 -13.49 -0.10
C GLU A 91 28.15 -14.57 0.96
N ALA A 92 29.19 -15.11 1.60
CA ALA A 92 29.03 -16.12 2.66
C ALA A 92 28.31 -15.59 3.91
N LEU A 93 28.41 -14.28 4.17
CA LEU A 93 27.70 -13.58 5.26
C LEU A 93 26.43 -12.88 4.78
N GLU A 94 26.08 -12.98 3.49
CA GLU A 94 24.92 -12.32 2.87
C GLU A 94 24.85 -10.81 3.16
N LEU A 95 26.01 -10.15 3.18
CA LEU A 95 26.11 -8.72 3.51
C LEU A 95 25.37 -7.89 2.47
N SER A 96 24.55 -6.94 2.92
CA SER A 96 23.98 -5.94 2.01
C SER A 96 25.09 -5.10 1.38
N GLU A 97 24.84 -4.46 0.24
CA GLU A 97 25.80 -3.54 -0.37
C GLU A 97 26.07 -2.28 0.48
N HIS A 98 25.15 -1.96 1.39
CA HIS A 98 25.22 -0.78 2.24
C HIS A 98 25.94 -1.06 3.57
N LYS A 99 26.27 0.01 4.30
CA LYS A 99 26.81 -0.09 5.67
C LYS A 99 25.76 -0.70 6.61
N LYS A 100 24.53 -0.22 6.52
CA LYS A 100 23.37 -0.72 7.28
C LYS A 100 22.89 -2.03 6.68
N GLN A 101 22.89 -3.09 7.47
CA GLN A 101 22.52 -4.44 7.04
C GLN A 101 20.99 -4.62 6.96
N TRP A 102 20.58 -5.77 6.42
CA TRP A 102 19.19 -6.08 6.10
C TRP A 102 18.25 -5.97 7.31
N ASP A 103 18.71 -6.32 8.50
CA ASP A 103 17.94 -6.21 9.74
C ASP A 103 17.55 -4.77 10.09
N ILE A 104 18.47 -3.81 9.94
CA ILE A 104 18.18 -2.37 10.09
C ILE A 104 17.25 -1.89 8.98
N GLN A 105 17.52 -2.30 7.74
CA GLN A 105 16.74 -1.90 6.58
C GLN A 105 15.29 -2.37 6.69
N GLU A 106 15.07 -3.64 7.09
CA GLU A 106 13.75 -4.23 7.32
C GLU A 106 13.01 -3.48 8.44
N ALA A 107 13.64 -3.29 9.60
CA ALA A 107 13.03 -2.58 10.72
C ALA A 107 12.68 -1.12 10.36
N GLY A 108 13.55 -0.45 9.60
CA GLY A 108 13.32 0.89 9.07
C GLY A 108 12.15 0.94 8.08
N ALA A 109 12.08 -0.01 7.15
CA ALA A 109 11.02 -0.10 6.16
C ALA A 109 9.66 -0.39 6.80
N ARG A 110 9.61 -1.28 7.80
CA ARG A 110 8.39 -1.58 8.57
C ARG A 110 7.86 -0.34 9.28
N LEU A 111 8.71 0.44 9.95
CA LEU A 111 8.27 1.69 10.59
C LEU A 111 7.80 2.72 9.56
N ALA A 112 8.56 2.88 8.47
CA ALA A 112 8.22 3.83 7.40
C ALA A 112 6.94 3.46 6.61
N ALA A 113 6.47 2.22 6.71
CA ALA A 113 5.19 1.79 6.15
C ALA A 113 3.98 2.20 7.01
N GLU A 114 4.20 2.48 8.30
CA GLU A 114 3.14 2.78 9.27
C GLU A 114 3.04 4.27 9.62
N VAL A 115 4.17 4.99 9.58
CA VAL A 115 4.25 6.40 9.97
C VAL A 115 5.08 7.23 9.00
N PRO A 116 4.91 8.57 8.96
CA PRO A 116 5.74 9.46 8.14
C PRO A 116 7.24 9.25 8.40
N PHE A 117 8.07 9.39 7.37
CA PHE A 117 9.51 9.06 7.44
C PHE A 117 10.31 9.78 8.54
N GLU A 118 9.88 10.98 8.94
CA GLU A 118 10.51 11.72 10.05
C GLU A 118 10.18 11.07 11.40
N GLU A 119 8.90 10.73 11.62
CA GLU A 119 8.46 9.99 12.81
C GLU A 119 9.05 8.57 12.84
N ALA A 120 9.14 7.89 11.70
CA ALA A 120 9.80 6.58 11.59
C ALA A 120 11.26 6.65 12.04
N GLN A 121 11.99 7.71 11.64
CA GLN A 121 13.37 7.93 12.08
C GLN A 121 13.45 8.16 13.60
N GLU A 122 12.56 8.96 14.16
CA GLU A 122 12.53 9.24 15.60
C GLU A 122 12.23 7.97 16.41
N LEU A 123 11.18 7.24 16.05
CA LEU A 123 10.79 5.98 16.68
C LEU A 123 11.89 4.92 16.55
N PHE A 124 12.49 4.78 15.37
CA PHE A 124 13.59 3.85 15.16
C PHE A 124 14.75 4.16 16.11
N SER A 125 15.13 5.43 16.23
CA SER A 125 16.19 5.86 17.14
C SER A 125 15.85 5.62 18.61
N GLN A 126 14.62 5.91 19.04
CA GLN A 126 14.19 5.70 20.42
C GLN A 126 14.18 4.22 20.82
N LEU A 127 13.74 3.34 19.92
CA LEU A 127 13.65 1.90 20.20
C LEU A 127 15.00 1.20 20.09
N THR A 128 15.76 1.50 19.02
CA THR A 128 16.99 0.76 18.67
C THR A 128 18.27 1.45 19.15
N GLY A 129 18.22 2.73 19.51
CA GLY A 129 19.39 3.53 19.85
C GLY A 129 20.31 3.78 18.64
N MET A 130 19.87 3.43 17.43
CA MET A 130 20.61 3.60 16.18
C MET A 130 19.97 4.69 15.33
N SER A 131 20.78 5.34 14.50
CA SER A 131 20.25 6.36 13.57
C SER A 131 19.99 5.77 12.18
N LEU A 132 18.76 5.89 11.72
CA LEU A 132 18.37 5.67 10.32
C LEU A 132 17.81 6.98 9.79
N SER A 133 18.49 7.59 8.81
CA SER A 133 18.01 8.85 8.25
C SER A 133 16.72 8.64 7.46
N ASN A 134 15.80 9.61 7.50
CA ASN A 134 14.60 9.64 6.66
C ASN A 134 14.94 9.35 5.19
N ARG A 135 16.02 9.93 4.64
CA ARG A 135 16.44 9.68 3.26
C ARG A 135 16.79 8.21 3.01
N THR A 136 17.46 7.56 3.95
CA THR A 136 17.82 6.14 3.83
C THR A 136 16.57 5.27 3.94
N ALA A 137 15.68 5.55 4.90
CA ALA A 137 14.41 4.84 5.02
C ALA A 137 13.57 4.96 3.75
N HIS A 138 13.45 6.17 3.18
CA HIS A 138 12.76 6.41 1.91
C HIS A 138 13.41 5.67 0.73
N GLN A 139 14.74 5.57 0.70
CA GLN A 139 15.44 4.82 -0.35
C GLN A 139 15.16 3.32 -0.23
N VAL A 140 15.32 2.75 0.96
CA VAL A 140 15.08 1.32 1.23
C VAL A 140 13.64 0.95 0.91
N VAL A 141 12.66 1.71 1.38
CA VAL A 141 11.24 1.48 1.04
C VAL A 141 11.00 1.58 -0.46
N GLY A 142 11.65 2.53 -1.13
CA GLY A 142 11.55 2.68 -2.58
C GLY A 142 12.14 1.50 -3.35
N GLU A 143 13.29 0.98 -2.93
CA GLU A 143 13.94 -0.19 -3.53
C GLU A 143 13.10 -1.46 -3.32
N VAL A 144 12.63 -1.69 -2.08
CA VAL A 144 11.72 -2.81 -1.77
C VAL A 144 10.43 -2.68 -2.58
N GLY A 145 9.84 -1.49 -2.66
CA GLY A 145 8.57 -1.26 -3.35
C GLY A 145 8.63 -1.30 -4.88
N GLN A 146 9.81 -1.13 -5.49
CA GLN A 146 9.95 -1.08 -6.95
C GLN A 146 9.71 -2.43 -7.61
N ASP A 147 10.11 -3.52 -6.94
CA ASP A 147 10.04 -4.87 -7.50
C ASP A 147 8.80 -5.63 -7.05
N LEU A 148 8.02 -5.10 -6.10
CA LEU A 148 6.82 -5.78 -5.59
C LEU A 148 5.71 -5.85 -6.63
N GLY A 149 5.43 -7.08 -7.07
CA GLY A 149 4.23 -7.42 -7.83
C GLY A 149 3.03 -7.67 -6.93
N ILE A 150 1.82 -7.55 -7.48
CA ILE A 150 0.59 -7.86 -6.73
C ILE A 150 0.59 -9.28 -6.18
N LEU A 151 1.07 -10.27 -6.94
CA LEU A 151 1.08 -11.67 -6.51
C LEU A 151 2.05 -11.93 -5.35
N GLU A 152 3.11 -11.13 -5.21
CA GLU A 152 4.10 -11.28 -4.12
C GLU A 152 3.56 -10.76 -2.80
N VAL A 153 2.71 -9.72 -2.84
CA VAL A 153 2.04 -9.16 -1.65
C VAL A 153 0.69 -9.79 -1.37
N SER A 154 0.17 -10.60 -2.31
CA SER A 154 -1.11 -11.28 -2.16
C SER A 154 -0.98 -12.48 -1.23
N PRO A 155 -1.95 -12.72 -0.34
CA PRO A 155 -2.00 -13.98 0.38
C PRO A 155 -2.10 -15.16 -0.60
N THR A 156 -1.59 -16.30 -0.17
CA THR A 156 -1.67 -17.55 -0.92
C THR A 156 -3.13 -17.98 -1.11
N ALA A 157 -3.40 -18.77 -2.16
CA ALA A 157 -4.74 -19.32 -2.40
C ALA A 157 -5.26 -20.17 -1.22
N GLU A 158 -4.35 -20.80 -0.47
CA GLU A 158 -4.66 -21.58 0.73
C GLU A 158 -5.09 -20.67 1.89
N GLU A 159 -4.36 -19.59 2.17
CA GLU A 159 -4.75 -18.60 3.19
C GLU A 159 -6.10 -17.95 2.86
N ILE A 160 -6.35 -17.62 1.59
CA ILE A 160 -7.65 -17.06 1.16
C ILE A 160 -8.76 -18.10 1.37
N SER A 161 -8.52 -19.36 0.98
CA SER A 161 -9.48 -20.45 1.18
C SER A 161 -9.78 -20.70 2.65
N GLN A 162 -8.77 -20.60 3.52
CA GLN A 162 -8.93 -20.74 4.97
C GLN A 162 -9.80 -19.61 5.53
N ARG A 163 -9.51 -18.35 5.20
CA ARG A 163 -10.35 -17.20 5.62
C ARG A 163 -11.80 -17.35 5.16
N ILE A 164 -12.02 -17.86 3.94
CA ILE A 164 -13.37 -18.14 3.44
C ILE A 164 -14.05 -19.23 4.25
N ALA A 165 -13.33 -20.32 4.58
CA ALA A 165 -13.87 -21.43 5.35
C ALA A 165 -14.26 -21.00 6.78
N GLU A 166 -13.41 -20.22 7.45
CA GLU A 166 -13.69 -19.64 8.77
C GLU A 166 -14.95 -18.77 8.74
N VAL A 167 -15.10 -17.91 7.74
CA VAL A 167 -16.30 -17.07 7.61
C VAL A 167 -17.52 -17.90 7.19
N ALA A 168 -17.36 -19.00 6.46
CA ALA A 168 -18.45 -19.88 6.04
C ALA A 168 -18.94 -20.81 7.15
N GLU A 169 -18.17 -20.97 8.24
CA GLU A 169 -18.49 -21.90 9.32
C GLU A 169 -19.87 -21.59 9.93
N GLY A 170 -20.70 -22.63 10.06
CA GLY A 170 -22.05 -22.52 10.61
C GLY A 170 -23.09 -21.82 9.70
N LYS A 171 -22.71 -21.38 8.48
CA LYS A 171 -23.63 -20.68 7.56
C LYS A 171 -24.22 -21.60 6.51
N LYS A 172 -25.49 -21.34 6.17
CA LYS A 172 -26.23 -22.09 5.13
C LYS A 172 -25.90 -21.65 3.70
N GLN A 173 -25.30 -20.47 3.54
CA GLN A 173 -24.96 -19.90 2.25
C GLN A 173 -23.48 -19.55 2.21
N PRO A 174 -22.84 -19.62 1.03
CA PRO A 174 -21.48 -19.14 0.86
C PRO A 174 -21.36 -17.66 1.28
N PRO A 175 -20.24 -17.26 1.88
CA PRO A 175 -20.03 -15.88 2.31
C PRO A 175 -19.97 -14.93 1.13
N ILE A 176 -20.31 -13.67 1.37
CA ILE A 176 -20.27 -12.63 0.34
C ILE A 176 -18.86 -12.08 0.29
N MET A 177 -18.24 -12.19 -0.89
CA MET A 177 -16.98 -11.53 -1.19
C MET A 177 -17.27 -10.27 -2.00
N VAL A 178 -16.64 -9.18 -1.60
CA VAL A 178 -16.83 -7.87 -2.22
C VAL A 178 -15.54 -7.47 -2.89
N LEU A 179 -15.62 -7.18 -4.18
CA LEU A 179 -14.60 -6.46 -4.93
C LEU A 179 -15.02 -4.99 -4.97
N ALA A 180 -14.36 -4.15 -4.18
CA ALA A 180 -14.55 -2.70 -4.25
C ALA A 180 -13.41 -2.08 -5.04
N LEU A 181 -13.73 -1.22 -6.01
CA LEU A 181 -12.76 -0.42 -6.75
C LEU A 181 -13.04 1.06 -6.49
N ASP A 182 -11.98 1.82 -6.22
CA ASP A 182 -12.08 3.26 -5.99
C ASP A 182 -10.79 3.98 -6.39
N GLY A 183 -10.93 5.27 -6.65
CA GLY A 183 -9.84 6.17 -7.00
C GLY A 183 -9.80 7.35 -6.03
N ALA A 184 -8.65 7.58 -5.42
CA ALA A 184 -8.40 8.75 -4.58
C ALA A 184 -7.39 9.68 -5.25
N HIS A 185 -7.56 10.99 -5.06
CA HIS A 185 -6.55 11.95 -5.46
C HIS A 185 -5.50 12.07 -4.36
N VAL A 186 -4.25 11.83 -4.70
CA VAL A 186 -3.12 11.88 -3.77
C VAL A 186 -2.19 13.02 -4.20
N PRO A 187 -1.75 13.88 -3.26
CA PRO A 187 -0.77 14.91 -3.57
C PRO A 187 0.60 14.26 -3.76
N THR A 188 1.13 14.32 -4.97
CA THR A 188 2.46 13.79 -5.27
C THR A 188 3.46 14.90 -5.53
N ARG A 189 4.73 14.55 -5.35
CA ARG A 189 5.84 15.42 -5.69
C ARG A 189 6.23 15.16 -7.15
N PRO A 190 6.18 16.19 -8.03
CA PRO A 190 6.59 16.03 -9.42
C PRO A 190 8.06 15.63 -9.55
N GLU A 191 8.41 14.90 -10.61
CA GLU A 191 9.78 14.47 -10.89
C GLU A 191 10.72 15.67 -11.08
N GLU A 192 10.23 16.80 -11.60
CA GLU A 192 10.98 18.05 -11.74
C GLU A 192 11.39 18.65 -10.38
N ALA A 193 10.71 18.24 -9.30
CA ALA A 193 11.11 18.58 -7.94
C ALA A 193 12.29 17.75 -7.44
N LYS A 194 12.57 16.58 -8.04
CA LYS A 194 13.79 15.80 -7.81
C LYS A 194 14.96 16.44 -8.57
N GLY A 195 15.37 17.63 -8.15
CA GLY A 195 16.47 18.35 -8.79
C GLY A 195 16.95 19.55 -8.00
N VAL A 196 18.21 19.94 -8.23
CA VAL A 196 18.75 21.23 -7.79
C VAL A 196 18.25 22.27 -8.77
N GLY A 197 17.61 23.34 -8.29
CA GLY A 197 17.11 24.42 -9.15
C GLY A 197 18.19 24.98 -10.09
N LYS A 198 17.79 25.38 -11.30
CA LYS A 198 18.70 26.00 -12.29
C LYS A 198 19.28 27.29 -11.70
N GLY A 199 20.57 27.31 -11.36
CA GLY A 199 21.27 28.47 -10.81
C GLY A 199 22.80 28.34 -10.80
N LYS A 200 23.51 29.48 -10.93
CA LYS A 200 24.98 29.56 -10.95
C LYS A 200 25.59 29.04 -9.63
N LYS A 201 26.73 28.34 -9.73
CA LYS A 201 27.43 27.56 -8.68
C LYS A 201 27.57 28.20 -7.29
N ARG A 202 27.45 29.53 -7.12
CA ARG A 202 27.61 30.25 -5.84
C ARG A 202 26.30 30.55 -5.08
N GLN A 203 25.13 30.18 -5.61
CA GLN A 203 23.82 30.32 -4.94
C GLN A 203 23.07 28.96 -4.84
N ARG A 204 23.81 27.84 -4.78
CA ARG A 204 23.23 26.49 -4.71
C ARG A 204 22.90 26.12 -3.26
N SER A 205 21.81 26.63 -2.73
CA SER A 205 21.12 26.04 -1.57
C SER A 205 19.71 26.61 -1.42
N ARG A 206 18.86 26.35 -2.40
CA ARG A 206 17.42 26.32 -2.17
C ARG A 206 16.86 25.30 -3.14
N ARG A 207 16.20 24.27 -2.58
CA ARG A 207 15.40 23.30 -3.32
C ARG A 207 14.56 24.04 -4.38
N SER A 208 14.38 23.48 -5.58
CA SER A 208 13.50 24.10 -6.58
C SER A 208 12.16 24.44 -5.93
N ARG A 209 11.58 25.61 -6.21
CA ARG A 209 10.17 25.83 -5.84
C ARG A 209 9.35 24.95 -6.77
N TRP A 210 8.62 23.99 -6.21
CA TRP A 210 7.67 23.18 -6.94
C TRP A 210 6.29 23.38 -6.33
N HIS A 211 5.27 23.18 -7.15
CA HIS A 211 3.91 22.97 -6.69
C HIS A 211 3.66 21.47 -6.63
N GLY A 212 2.88 21.01 -5.64
CA GLY A 212 2.41 19.63 -5.65
C GLY A 212 1.59 19.36 -6.90
N GLU A 213 1.69 18.16 -7.44
CA GLU A 213 0.81 17.69 -8.50
C GLU A 213 -0.20 16.73 -7.86
N TRP A 214 -1.46 16.79 -8.26
CA TRP A 214 -2.43 15.80 -7.83
C TRP A 214 -2.40 14.65 -8.83
N LYS A 215 -2.17 13.44 -8.33
CA LYS A 215 -2.27 12.22 -9.13
C LYS A 215 -3.36 11.34 -8.56
N GLU A 216 -4.06 10.66 -9.45
CA GLU A 216 -5.06 9.68 -9.07
C GLU A 216 -4.37 8.37 -8.69
N ALA A 217 -4.53 7.95 -7.44
CA ALA A 217 -4.21 6.61 -6.99
C ALA A 217 -5.47 5.76 -7.09
N LYS A 218 -5.40 4.65 -7.81
CA LYS A 218 -6.50 3.72 -7.97
C LYS A 218 -6.16 2.43 -7.26
N GLY A 219 -7.19 1.75 -6.79
CA GLY A 219 -7.00 0.46 -6.18
C GLY A 219 -8.26 -0.36 -6.14
N PHE A 220 -8.06 -1.59 -5.70
CA PHE A 220 -9.14 -2.50 -5.43
C PHE A 220 -8.89 -3.26 -4.14
N ARG A 221 -9.99 -3.70 -3.53
CA ARG A 221 -9.98 -4.49 -2.31
C ARG A 221 -10.97 -5.63 -2.44
N PHE A 222 -10.49 -6.83 -2.12
CA PHE A 222 -11.31 -8.00 -1.83
C PHE A 222 -11.48 -8.14 -0.32
N TYR A 223 -12.72 -8.29 0.11
CA TYR A 223 -13.04 -8.56 1.51
C TYR A 223 -14.30 -9.41 1.64
N LEU A 224 -14.39 -10.16 2.73
CA LEU A 224 -15.57 -10.92 3.10
C LEU A 224 -16.43 -10.13 4.07
N VAL A 225 -17.74 -10.28 3.96
CA VAL A 225 -18.71 -9.70 4.89
C VAL A 225 -19.21 -10.78 5.85
N ASP A 226 -19.01 -10.55 7.15
CA ASP A 226 -19.39 -11.46 8.22
C ASP A 226 -20.14 -10.73 9.34
N GLU A 227 -21.46 -10.87 9.42
CA GLU A 227 -22.29 -10.30 10.51
C GLU A 227 -22.00 -8.82 10.87
N GLY A 228 -21.67 -8.01 9.85
CA GLY A 228 -21.33 -6.59 10.02
C GLY A 228 -19.83 -6.29 10.22
N ARG A 229 -18.98 -7.32 10.21
CA ARG A 229 -17.52 -7.22 10.18
C ARG A 229 -16.99 -7.41 8.77
N ILE A 230 -15.88 -6.73 8.50
CA ILE A 230 -15.12 -6.85 7.24
C ILE A 230 -13.88 -7.69 7.53
N VAL A 231 -13.73 -8.81 6.82
CA VAL A 231 -12.51 -9.62 6.84
C VAL A 231 -11.71 -9.30 5.59
N GLN A 232 -10.55 -8.66 5.76
CA GLN A 232 -9.63 -8.34 4.66
C GLN A 232 -9.18 -9.64 3.98
N VAL A 233 -9.27 -9.68 2.65
CA VAL A 233 -8.68 -10.76 1.85
C VAL A 233 -7.45 -10.24 1.16
N LEU A 234 -7.62 -9.28 0.25
CA LEU A 234 -6.54 -8.76 -0.59
C LEU A 234 -6.80 -7.29 -0.90
N SER A 235 -5.73 -6.49 -1.00
CA SER A 235 -5.84 -5.10 -1.43
C SER A 235 -4.62 -4.70 -2.24
N TRP A 236 -4.86 -3.92 -3.29
CA TRP A 236 -3.80 -3.37 -4.12
C TRP A 236 -4.16 -1.95 -4.52
N HIS A 237 -3.23 -1.00 -4.31
CA HIS A 237 -3.39 0.39 -4.71
C HIS A 237 -2.09 0.89 -5.33
N GLN A 238 -2.20 1.64 -6.41
CA GLN A 238 -1.06 2.23 -7.08
C GLN A 238 -1.45 3.54 -7.75
N ILE A 239 -0.48 4.44 -7.87
CA ILE A 239 -0.60 5.61 -8.75
C ILE A 239 -0.44 5.11 -10.18
N GLY A 240 -1.54 5.07 -10.92
CA GLY A 240 -1.55 4.44 -12.23
C GLY A 240 -2.87 4.63 -12.97
N LYS A 241 -2.88 4.20 -14.22
CA LYS A 241 -4.08 4.23 -15.07
C LYS A 241 -4.97 3.01 -14.86
N ASP A 242 -6.19 3.10 -15.36
CA ASP A 242 -7.21 2.05 -15.31
C ASP A 242 -6.68 0.71 -15.85
N GLU A 243 -5.86 0.74 -16.91
CA GLU A 243 -5.31 -0.47 -17.53
C GLU A 243 -4.38 -1.24 -16.59
N GLN A 244 -3.58 -0.55 -15.77
CA GLN A 244 -2.65 -1.19 -14.85
C GLN A 244 -3.37 -1.85 -13.68
N ILE A 245 -4.49 -1.26 -13.23
CA ILE A 245 -5.38 -1.87 -12.22
C ILE A 245 -6.11 -3.08 -12.81
N GLY A 246 -6.58 -2.97 -14.06
CA GLY A 246 -7.17 -4.08 -14.78
C GLY A 246 -6.21 -5.26 -14.91
N GLU A 247 -4.94 -5.00 -15.24
CA GLU A 247 -3.92 -6.02 -15.35
C GLU A 247 -3.60 -6.70 -14.01
N ALA A 248 -3.48 -5.93 -12.93
CA ALA A 248 -3.30 -6.48 -11.60
C ALA A 248 -4.48 -7.40 -11.19
N LEU A 249 -5.72 -7.01 -11.51
CA LEU A 249 -6.90 -7.85 -11.29
C LEU A 249 -6.90 -9.12 -12.16
N ARG A 250 -6.43 -9.05 -13.41
CA ARG A 250 -6.25 -10.23 -14.27
C ARG A 250 -5.25 -11.21 -13.67
N GLN A 251 -4.11 -10.73 -13.17
CA GLN A 251 -3.12 -11.58 -12.52
C GLN A 251 -3.70 -12.31 -11.30
N VAL A 252 -4.48 -11.61 -10.46
CA VAL A 252 -5.17 -12.22 -9.31
C VAL A 252 -6.17 -13.30 -9.76
N LYS A 253 -6.89 -13.04 -10.86
CA LYS A 253 -7.84 -13.99 -11.44
C LYS A 253 -7.14 -15.22 -12.02
N GLU A 254 -6.11 -15.03 -12.82
CA GLU A 254 -5.33 -16.08 -13.48
C GLU A 254 -4.57 -16.96 -12.48
N ALA A 255 -4.08 -16.37 -11.39
CA ALA A 255 -3.48 -17.08 -10.28
C ALA A 255 -4.49 -17.92 -9.46
N GLY A 256 -5.79 -17.81 -9.74
CA GLY A 256 -6.84 -18.59 -9.07
C GLY A 256 -7.03 -18.21 -7.60
N LEU A 257 -6.67 -16.98 -7.20
CA LEU A 257 -6.75 -16.53 -5.82
C LEU A 257 -8.19 -16.34 -5.32
N ILE A 258 -9.15 -16.20 -6.23
CA ILE A 258 -10.56 -15.94 -5.91
C ILE A 258 -11.40 -17.18 -6.25
N PRO A 259 -11.75 -18.04 -5.27
CA PRO A 259 -12.55 -19.24 -5.49
C PRO A 259 -14.04 -18.89 -5.60
N GLU A 260 -14.47 -18.50 -6.80
CA GLU A 260 -15.84 -18.04 -7.10
C GLU A 260 -16.94 -19.06 -6.74
N GLU A 261 -16.62 -20.34 -6.75
CA GLU A 261 -17.55 -21.41 -6.37
C GLU A 261 -17.82 -21.47 -4.86
N LYS A 262 -16.93 -20.90 -4.04
CA LYS A 262 -17.03 -20.89 -2.57
C LYS A 262 -17.58 -19.59 -2.02
N VAL A 263 -17.86 -18.60 -2.88
CA VAL A 263 -18.29 -17.26 -2.44
C VAL A 263 -19.40 -16.71 -3.31
N ARG A 264 -20.16 -15.77 -2.76
CA ARG A 264 -21.12 -14.94 -3.51
C ARG A 264 -20.45 -13.62 -3.84
N LEU A 265 -19.84 -13.52 -5.02
CA LEU A 265 -19.09 -12.32 -5.43
C LEU A 265 -20.03 -11.15 -5.78
N CYS A 266 -19.68 -9.95 -5.33
CA CYS A 266 -20.26 -8.70 -5.80
C CYS A 266 -19.17 -7.65 -6.05
N VAL A 267 -19.42 -6.79 -7.04
CA VAL A 267 -18.57 -5.66 -7.39
C VAL A 267 -19.27 -4.38 -6.97
N VAL A 268 -18.60 -3.55 -6.17
CA VAL A 268 -19.07 -2.23 -5.76
C VAL A 268 -18.16 -1.18 -6.40
N GLY A 269 -18.75 -0.19 -7.06
CA GLY A 269 -18.01 0.88 -7.73
C GLY A 269 -18.81 2.17 -7.86
N ASP A 270 -18.08 3.26 -8.13
CA ASP A 270 -18.57 4.64 -8.23
C ASP A 270 -19.42 4.94 -9.47
N GLY A 271 -19.55 3.98 -10.40
CA GLY A 271 -20.26 4.12 -11.66
C GLY A 271 -19.38 4.32 -12.88
N ALA A 272 -18.05 4.34 -12.76
CA ALA A 272 -17.14 4.46 -13.88
C ALA A 272 -17.25 3.26 -14.86
N LYS A 273 -17.32 3.55 -16.16
CA LYS A 273 -17.54 2.54 -17.21
C LYS A 273 -16.46 1.45 -17.24
N TRP A 274 -15.21 1.81 -16.98
CA TRP A 274 -14.08 0.88 -16.98
C TRP A 274 -14.23 -0.20 -15.90
N ILE A 275 -14.74 0.16 -14.71
CA ILE A 275 -15.00 -0.78 -13.61
C ILE A 275 -15.98 -1.87 -14.06
N TRP A 276 -17.08 -1.45 -14.68
CA TRP A 276 -18.12 -2.39 -15.11
C TRP A 276 -17.69 -3.26 -16.28
N ASN A 277 -16.88 -2.72 -17.20
CA ASN A 277 -16.34 -3.51 -18.29
C ASN A 277 -15.37 -4.58 -17.76
N LEU A 278 -14.50 -4.21 -16.82
CA LEU A 278 -13.57 -5.13 -16.17
C LEU A 278 -14.31 -6.19 -15.33
N ALA A 279 -15.34 -5.80 -14.57
CA ALA A 279 -16.17 -6.72 -13.81
C ALA A 279 -16.85 -7.76 -14.71
N ARG A 280 -17.40 -7.35 -15.86
CA ARG A 280 -18.03 -8.26 -16.83
C ARG A 280 -17.03 -9.17 -17.51
N GLU A 281 -15.81 -8.68 -17.77
CA GLU A 281 -14.72 -9.46 -18.36
C GLU A 281 -14.23 -10.55 -17.39
N LEU A 282 -13.95 -10.19 -16.14
CA LEU A 282 -13.27 -11.08 -15.18
C LEU A 282 -14.22 -11.89 -14.31
N PHE A 283 -15.38 -11.33 -13.97
CA PHE A 283 -16.32 -11.89 -12.99
C PHE A 283 -17.78 -11.79 -13.49
N PRO A 284 -18.13 -12.49 -14.58
CA PRO A 284 -19.42 -12.33 -15.26
C PRO A 284 -20.63 -12.74 -14.40
N THR A 285 -20.42 -13.54 -13.34
CA THR A 285 -21.48 -13.96 -12.41
C THR A 285 -21.63 -13.03 -11.20
N ALA A 286 -20.73 -12.06 -11.02
CA ALA A 286 -20.75 -11.15 -9.89
C ALA A 286 -21.94 -10.20 -9.94
N ALA A 287 -22.53 -9.92 -8.77
CA ALA A 287 -23.54 -8.87 -8.66
C ALA A 287 -22.88 -7.49 -8.76
N GLU A 288 -23.24 -6.70 -9.78
CA GLU A 288 -22.81 -5.30 -9.90
C GLU A 288 -23.69 -4.39 -9.02
N ILE A 289 -23.07 -3.59 -8.15
CA ILE A 289 -23.74 -2.71 -7.21
C ILE A 289 -23.16 -1.31 -7.35
N LEU A 290 -24.00 -0.34 -7.71
CA LEU A 290 -23.60 1.06 -7.73
C LEU A 290 -23.44 1.56 -6.31
N ASP A 291 -22.31 2.16 -5.97
CA ASP A 291 -22.05 2.65 -4.62
C ASP A 291 -23.11 3.67 -4.17
N TYR A 292 -23.83 3.32 -3.10
CA TYR A 292 -24.87 4.14 -2.52
C TYR A 292 -24.36 5.48 -1.96
N TYR A 293 -23.12 5.54 -1.47
CA TYR A 293 -22.53 6.77 -0.93
C TYR A 293 -22.20 7.76 -2.06
N HIS A 294 -21.47 7.31 -3.08
CA HIS A 294 -21.18 8.11 -4.29
C HIS A 294 -22.46 8.59 -4.98
N LEU A 295 -23.51 7.75 -5.04
CA LEU A 295 -24.82 8.17 -5.53
C LEU A 295 -25.43 9.26 -4.64
N SER A 296 -25.38 9.11 -3.31
CA SER A 296 -25.87 10.11 -2.36
C SER A 296 -25.17 11.46 -2.52
N GLU A 297 -23.86 11.48 -2.77
CA GLU A 297 -23.13 12.73 -3.03
C GLU A 297 -23.64 13.45 -4.29
N ARG A 298 -23.91 12.71 -5.36
CA ARG A 298 -24.49 13.28 -6.60
C ARG A 298 -25.88 13.84 -6.36
N LEU A 299 -26.70 13.17 -5.55
CA LEU A 299 -28.00 13.70 -5.13
C LEU A 299 -27.85 15.00 -4.34
N HIS A 300 -26.92 15.05 -3.38
CA HIS A 300 -26.67 16.27 -2.61
C HIS A 300 -26.21 17.43 -3.49
N LYS A 301 -25.37 17.19 -4.51
CA LYS A 301 -24.96 18.23 -5.47
C LYS A 301 -26.16 18.86 -6.19
N VAL A 302 -27.05 18.03 -6.74
CA VAL A 302 -28.28 18.51 -7.39
C VAL A 302 -29.18 19.24 -6.42
N ALA A 303 -29.35 18.72 -5.20
CA ALA A 303 -30.18 19.38 -4.19
C ALA A 303 -29.64 20.75 -3.79
N LEU A 304 -28.33 20.88 -3.60
CA LEU A 304 -27.66 22.14 -3.27
C LEU A 304 -27.83 23.19 -4.38
N ALA A 305 -27.72 22.77 -5.64
CA ALA A 305 -27.95 23.66 -6.78
C ALA A 305 -29.43 24.09 -6.88
N GLN A 306 -30.35 23.12 -6.83
CA GLN A 306 -31.78 23.35 -7.08
C GLN A 306 -32.51 24.08 -5.93
N PHE A 307 -32.11 23.83 -4.68
CA PHE A 307 -32.79 24.35 -3.48
C PHE A 307 -31.83 25.12 -2.58
N SER A 308 -30.93 25.90 -3.17
CA SER A 308 -29.85 26.65 -2.48
C SER A 308 -30.35 27.44 -1.25
N ASP A 309 -31.53 28.04 -1.33
CA ASP A 309 -32.13 28.87 -0.26
C ASP A 309 -32.95 28.10 0.79
N ASP A 310 -33.16 26.78 0.62
CA ASP A 310 -33.99 25.97 1.51
C ASP A 310 -33.32 24.65 1.92
N PRO A 311 -32.52 24.66 3.00
CA PRO A 311 -31.84 23.46 3.51
C PRO A 311 -32.79 22.33 3.92
N LEU A 312 -34.01 22.64 4.35
CA LEU A 312 -35.00 21.62 4.73
C LEU A 312 -35.48 20.88 3.48
N LYS A 313 -35.81 21.62 2.42
CA LYS A 313 -36.23 21.06 1.13
C LYS A 313 -35.10 20.26 0.46
N GLN A 314 -33.86 20.72 0.54
CA GLN A 314 -32.69 19.94 0.09
C GLN A 314 -32.68 18.56 0.75
N ARG A 315 -32.74 18.51 2.07
CA ARG A 315 -32.69 17.26 2.84
C ARG A 315 -33.88 16.36 2.54
N GLN A 316 -35.09 16.92 2.48
CA GLN A 316 -36.30 16.18 2.17
C GLN A 316 -36.23 15.54 0.77
N TRP A 317 -35.79 16.31 -0.24
CA TRP A 317 -35.67 15.81 -1.60
C TRP A 317 -34.63 14.69 -1.70
N VAL A 318 -33.46 14.85 -1.07
CA VAL A 318 -32.41 13.83 -1.06
C VAL A 318 -32.91 12.54 -0.40
N GLU A 319 -33.48 12.62 0.80
CA GLU A 319 -33.94 11.43 1.53
C GLU A 319 -35.13 10.74 0.83
N ALA A 320 -36.06 11.50 0.26
CA ALA A 320 -37.15 10.94 -0.54
C ALA A 320 -36.63 10.21 -1.79
N THR A 321 -35.67 10.82 -2.51
CA THR A 321 -35.08 10.23 -3.72
C THR A 321 -34.28 8.98 -3.37
N LYS A 322 -33.48 9.02 -2.30
CA LYS A 322 -32.75 7.88 -1.75
C LYS A 322 -33.69 6.72 -1.38
N ALA A 323 -34.81 6.99 -0.75
CA ALA A 323 -35.82 5.99 -0.43
C ALA A 323 -36.41 5.37 -1.71
N ARG A 324 -36.78 6.18 -2.70
CA ARG A 324 -37.29 5.69 -3.99
C ARG A 324 -36.30 4.77 -4.69
N LEU A 325 -35.04 5.18 -4.79
CA LEU A 325 -33.96 4.39 -5.38
C LEU A 325 -33.72 3.10 -4.57
N PHE A 326 -33.80 3.17 -3.24
CA PHE A 326 -33.65 2.00 -2.37
C PHE A 326 -34.73 0.94 -2.65
N PHE A 327 -35.98 1.37 -2.82
CA PHE A 327 -37.11 0.49 -3.11
C PHE A 327 -37.25 0.10 -4.59
N GLY A 328 -36.36 0.58 -5.46
CA GLY A 328 -36.32 0.22 -6.88
C GLY A 328 -37.24 1.06 -7.78
N TYR A 329 -37.71 2.21 -7.30
CA TYR A 329 -38.51 3.17 -8.09
C TYR A 329 -37.64 4.06 -8.98
N LEU A 330 -36.64 3.48 -9.66
CA LEU A 330 -35.70 4.23 -10.50
C LEU A 330 -36.41 4.97 -11.64
N ASP A 331 -37.36 4.31 -12.33
CA ASP A 331 -38.06 4.92 -13.46
C ASP A 331 -38.82 6.19 -13.04
N TRP A 332 -39.44 6.17 -11.86
CA TRP A 332 -40.09 7.34 -11.28
C TRP A 332 -39.10 8.48 -11.00
N VAL A 333 -37.93 8.16 -10.46
CA VAL A 333 -36.88 9.16 -10.22
C VAL A 333 -36.37 9.76 -11.53
N LEU A 334 -36.23 8.96 -12.59
CA LEU A 334 -35.80 9.48 -13.90
C LEU A 334 -36.85 10.42 -14.51
N VAL A 335 -38.14 10.09 -14.37
CA VAL A 335 -39.24 10.96 -14.81
C VAL A 335 -39.28 12.26 -13.99
N ASP A 336 -39.15 12.16 -12.66
CA ASP A 336 -39.10 13.33 -11.77
C ASP A 336 -37.94 14.27 -12.15
N LEU A 337 -36.77 13.72 -12.48
CA LEU A 337 -35.60 14.50 -12.90
C LEU A 337 -35.78 15.15 -14.28
N GLU A 338 -36.44 14.46 -15.21
CA GLU A 338 -36.73 15.00 -16.55
C GLU A 338 -37.74 16.14 -16.51
N GLN A 339 -38.69 16.08 -15.56
CA GLN A 339 -39.71 17.11 -15.36
C GLN A 339 -39.29 18.23 -14.40
N LEU A 340 -38.09 18.14 -13.81
CA LEU A 340 -37.62 19.11 -12.83
C LEU A 340 -37.27 20.44 -13.51
N GLU A 341 -38.09 21.46 -13.28
CA GLU A 341 -37.79 22.83 -13.70
C GLU A 341 -36.55 23.35 -12.96
N SER A 342 -35.45 23.49 -13.69
CA SER A 342 -34.17 23.90 -13.13
C SER A 342 -34.16 25.40 -12.82
N ALA A 343 -33.54 25.79 -11.71
CA ALA A 343 -33.45 27.19 -11.30
C ALA A 343 -32.66 28.05 -12.28
N ASP A 344 -31.62 27.46 -12.90
CA ASP A 344 -30.72 28.06 -13.88
C ASP A 344 -30.07 26.97 -14.76
N GLU A 345 -29.25 27.38 -15.74
CA GLU A 345 -28.58 26.46 -16.68
C GLU A 345 -27.56 25.54 -15.98
N GLU A 346 -26.87 26.02 -14.94
CA GLU A 346 -25.89 25.24 -14.17
C GLU A 346 -26.59 24.10 -13.43
N THR A 347 -27.71 24.41 -12.79
CA THR A 347 -28.60 23.43 -12.13
C THR A 347 -29.12 22.42 -13.15
N GLY A 348 -29.57 22.89 -14.32
CA GLY A 348 -30.03 22.01 -15.41
C GLY A 348 -28.93 21.10 -15.95
N GLU A 349 -27.66 21.53 -15.93
CA GLU A 349 -26.52 20.67 -16.25
C GLU A 349 -26.32 19.57 -15.20
N GLU A 350 -26.36 19.90 -13.90
CA GLU A 350 -26.22 18.92 -12.82
C GLU A 350 -27.36 17.90 -12.79
N VAL A 351 -28.60 18.33 -13.07
CA VAL A 351 -29.76 17.44 -13.22
C VAL A 351 -29.57 16.48 -14.40
N ARG A 352 -29.13 16.98 -15.57
CA ARG A 352 -28.83 16.14 -16.74
C ARG A 352 -27.70 15.14 -16.47
N LYS A 353 -26.64 15.55 -15.76
CA LYS A 353 -25.55 14.67 -15.32
C LYS A 353 -26.05 13.55 -14.41
N LEU A 354 -26.88 13.87 -13.42
CA LEU A 354 -27.47 12.87 -12.52
C LEU A 354 -28.39 11.91 -13.27
N TRP A 355 -29.26 12.43 -14.15
CA TRP A 355 -30.15 11.61 -14.97
C TRP A 355 -29.37 10.63 -15.83
N GLY A 356 -28.33 11.10 -16.55
CA GLY A 356 -27.48 10.27 -17.39
C GLY A 356 -26.75 9.20 -16.56
N TYR A 357 -26.20 9.59 -15.42
CA TYR A 357 -25.52 8.67 -14.50
C TYR A 357 -26.44 7.56 -13.98
N LEU A 358 -27.67 7.89 -13.57
CA LEU A 358 -28.67 6.92 -13.13
C LEU A 358 -29.11 6.01 -14.28
N LYS A 359 -29.30 6.57 -15.48
CA LYS A 359 -29.71 5.82 -16.66
C LYS A 359 -28.65 4.79 -17.08
N GLU A 360 -27.38 5.18 -17.11
CA GLU A 360 -26.25 4.28 -17.40
C GLU A 360 -26.10 3.16 -16.36
N ASN A 361 -26.53 3.40 -15.12
CA ASN A 361 -26.41 2.47 -14.00
C ASN A 361 -27.72 1.79 -13.60
N GLN A 362 -28.77 1.85 -14.42
CA GLN A 362 -30.11 1.34 -14.09
C GLN A 362 -30.14 -0.13 -13.63
N GLY A 363 -29.26 -0.98 -14.15
CA GLY A 363 -29.15 -2.40 -13.77
C GLY A 363 -28.58 -2.65 -12.37
N ARG A 364 -27.92 -1.64 -11.78
CA ARG A 364 -27.07 -1.73 -10.58
C ARG A 364 -27.70 -1.09 -9.34
N VAL A 365 -28.84 -0.41 -9.52
CA VAL A 365 -29.59 0.32 -8.48
C VAL A 365 -30.70 -0.58 -7.91
N LYS A 366 -30.33 -1.77 -7.42
CA LYS A 366 -31.27 -2.78 -6.89
C LYS A 366 -31.15 -2.95 -5.36
N TYR A 367 -30.96 -1.84 -4.65
CA TYR A 367 -30.51 -1.81 -3.27
C TYR A 367 -31.37 -2.64 -2.31
N GLY A 368 -32.70 -2.49 -2.31
CA GLY A 368 -33.58 -3.23 -1.40
C GLY A 368 -33.57 -4.75 -1.64
N SER A 369 -33.37 -5.20 -2.89
CA SER A 369 -33.21 -6.62 -3.20
C SER A 369 -31.85 -7.15 -2.76
N LEU A 370 -30.78 -6.39 -3.05
CA LEU A 370 -29.41 -6.72 -2.67
C LEU A 370 -29.22 -6.77 -1.15
N ARG A 371 -29.80 -5.80 -0.43
CA ARG A 371 -29.76 -5.74 1.04
C ARG A 371 -30.45 -6.94 1.68
N ARG A 372 -31.61 -7.35 1.17
CA ARG A 372 -32.31 -8.57 1.64
C ARG A 372 -31.50 -9.85 1.40
N LYS A 373 -30.66 -9.87 0.37
CA LYS A 373 -29.73 -10.97 0.09
C LYS A 373 -28.41 -10.87 0.90
N GLY A 374 -28.25 -9.84 1.73
CA GLY A 374 -27.08 -9.64 2.58
C GLY A 374 -25.93 -8.85 1.94
N TYR A 375 -26.07 -8.37 0.69
CA TYR A 375 -25.00 -7.62 0.04
C TYR A 375 -24.80 -6.24 0.69
N PRO A 376 -23.54 -5.77 0.80
CA PRO A 376 -23.25 -4.38 1.14
C PRO A 376 -23.69 -3.47 -0.01
N LEU A 377 -24.07 -2.23 0.34
CA LEU A 377 -24.60 -1.25 -0.62
C LEU A 377 -23.62 -0.12 -0.92
N GLY A 378 -22.57 0.02 -0.12
CA GLY A 378 -21.60 1.10 -0.26
C GLY A 378 -20.17 0.57 -0.19
N SER A 379 -19.25 1.36 -0.69
CA SER A 379 -17.84 0.97 -0.78
C SER A 379 -17.05 1.24 0.49
N GLY A 380 -17.64 1.63 1.63
CA GLY A 380 -16.92 2.09 2.83
C GLY A 380 -15.69 1.28 3.29
N GLY A 381 -15.58 0.00 2.93
CA GLY A 381 -14.33 -0.76 3.06
C GLY A 381 -13.15 -0.23 2.23
N ILE A 382 -13.34 0.22 0.99
CA ILE A 382 -12.28 0.86 0.18
C ILE A 382 -12.03 2.30 0.65
N GLU A 383 -13.06 3.04 1.05
CA GLU A 383 -12.91 4.42 1.56
C GLU A 383 -12.00 4.47 2.80
N SER A 384 -12.10 3.48 3.70
CA SER A 384 -11.16 3.37 4.83
C SER A 384 -9.71 3.12 4.39
N ALA A 385 -9.50 2.39 3.30
CA ALA A 385 -8.17 2.15 2.76
C ALA A 385 -7.63 3.39 2.03
N ASN A 386 -8.48 4.10 1.30
CA ASN A 386 -8.12 5.37 0.67
C ASN A 386 -7.66 6.39 1.72
N LYS A 387 -8.32 6.48 2.89
CA LYS A 387 -7.86 7.33 4.01
C LYS A 387 -6.47 6.99 4.53
N PHE A 388 -6.02 5.74 4.41
CA PHE A 388 -4.67 5.32 4.80
C PHE A 388 -3.61 5.71 3.76
N ILE A 389 -4.01 5.89 2.50
CA ILE A 389 -3.12 6.22 1.37
C ILE A 389 -3.09 7.73 1.12
N SER A 390 -4.19 8.44 1.38
CA SER A 390 -4.31 9.89 1.22
C SER A 390 -4.07 10.62 2.56
N HIS A 391 -2.82 10.63 3.03
CA HIS A 391 -2.39 11.41 4.21
C HIS A 391 -1.87 12.81 3.85
#